data_AF-B2TMU1-F1
#
_entry.id   AF-B2TMU1-F1
#
_cell.length_a   1.000
_cell.length_b   1.000
_cell.length_c   1.000
_cell.angle_alpha   90.00
_cell.angle_beta   90.00
_cell.angle_gamma   90.00
#
_symmetry.space_group_name_H-M   'P 1'
#
loop_
_entity.id
_entity.type
_entity.pdbx_description
1 polymer ?
#
loop_
_entity_poly.entity_id
_entity_poly.type
_entity_poly.pdbx_seq_one_letter_code
_entity_poly.pdbx_strand_id
1 'polypeptide(L)'
;MKILTVYNSKGQLIFTQTNAIEQYSCLVEEVAENKEVIGVDLETNKFILTDRLATNEEKEQLKRELEAKNLELEKKNKELEIKNQNLENKELESLKLTDKVIELTAKNLINQ
;
A
#
# COMPACT_ATOMS: atom_id res chain seq x y z
N MET A 1 -24.49 -4.39 -35.50
CA MET A 1 -24.05 -3.00 -35.69
C MET A 1 -24.27 -2.26 -34.38
N LYS A 2 -23.22 -1.73 -33.74
CA LYS A 2 -23.34 -0.94 -32.49
C LYS A 2 -23.23 0.55 -32.84
N ILE A 3 -24.06 1.37 -32.21
CA ILE A 3 -24.15 2.81 -32.41
C ILE A 3 -23.94 3.45 -31.04
N LEU A 4 -23.00 4.39 -30.93
CA LEU A 4 -22.88 5.26 -29.76
C LEU A 4 -23.70 6.52 -30.03
N THR A 5 -24.60 6.86 -29.11
CA THR A 5 -25.47 8.03 -29.25
C THR A 5 -25.52 8.78 -27.93
N VAL A 6 -25.21 10.08 -27.96
CA VAL A 6 -25.17 10.96 -26.78
C VAL A 6 -26.27 12.00 -26.91
N TYR A 7 -27.09 12.13 -25.88
CA TYR A 7 -28.17 13.11 -25.77
C TYR A 7 -27.87 14.12 -24.67
N ASN A 8 -28.35 15.35 -24.82
CA ASN A 8 -28.35 16.32 -23.72
C ASN A 8 -29.52 16.06 -22.75
N SER A 9 -29.52 16.77 -21.62
CA SER A 9 -30.59 16.68 -20.61
C SER A 9 -31.98 17.11 -21.10
N LYS A 10 -32.06 17.78 -22.27
CA LYS A 10 -33.31 18.15 -22.95
C LYS A 10 -33.74 17.11 -24.00
N GLY A 11 -33.03 15.98 -24.09
CA GLY A 11 -33.30 14.90 -25.05
C GLY A 11 -32.85 15.20 -26.49
N GLN A 12 -32.07 16.27 -26.71
CA GLN A 12 -31.56 16.62 -28.04
C GLN A 12 -30.29 15.84 -28.34
N LEU A 13 -30.18 15.33 -29.56
CA LEU A 13 -29.01 14.60 -30.03
C LEU A 13 -27.79 15.53 -30.08
N ILE A 14 -26.74 15.19 -29.34
CA ILE A 14 -25.46 15.90 -29.37
C ILE A 14 -24.50 15.22 -30.35
N PHE A 15 -24.48 13.89 -30.36
CA PHE A 15 -23.50 13.12 -31.11
C PHE A 15 -24.00 11.70 -31.43
N THR A 16 -23.70 11.20 -32.62
CA THR A 16 -23.88 9.79 -32.95
C THR A 16 -22.76 9.27 -33.86
N GLN A 17 -22.34 8.03 -33.62
CA GLN A 17 -21.41 7.33 -34.49
C GLN A 17 -21.82 5.87 -34.71
N THR A 18 -21.81 5.46 -35.98
CA THR A 18 -22.11 4.09 -36.40
C THR A 18 -20.81 3.31 -36.61
N ASN A 19 -20.86 1.98 -36.44
CA ASN A 19 -19.70 1.09 -36.53
C ASN A 19 -18.55 1.49 -35.59
N ALA A 20 -18.88 1.71 -34.31
CA ALA A 20 -17.87 1.90 -33.27
C ALA A 20 -16.97 0.67 -33.13
N ILE A 21 -15.71 0.77 -33.54
CA ILE A 21 -14.72 -0.33 -33.48
C ILE A 21 -13.52 0.00 -32.56
N GLU A 22 -13.33 1.27 -32.19
CA GLU A 22 -12.20 1.76 -31.40
C GLU A 22 -12.63 2.49 -30.12
N GLN A 23 -11.69 2.63 -29.17
CA GLN A 23 -11.87 3.44 -27.95
C GLN A 23 -12.04 4.92 -28.34
N TYR A 24 -13.23 5.44 -28.15
CA TYR A 24 -13.47 6.88 -28.26
C TYR A 24 -12.69 7.63 -27.19
N SER A 25 -12.15 8.80 -27.54
CA SER A 25 -11.78 9.85 -26.58
C SER A 25 -13.05 10.39 -25.94
N CYS A 26 -13.75 9.56 -25.19
CA CYS A 26 -14.60 10.05 -24.12
C CYS A 26 -13.74 11.01 -23.29
N LEU A 27 -14.35 12.08 -22.78
CA LEU A 27 -13.78 12.93 -21.73
C LEU A 27 -13.35 11.99 -20.58
N VAL A 28 -12.16 11.41 -20.62
CA VAL A 28 -11.67 10.36 -19.70
C VAL A 28 -10.18 10.55 -19.44
N GLU A 29 -9.55 11.57 -20.03
CA GLU A 29 -8.25 11.98 -19.54
C GLU A 29 -8.45 12.75 -18.22
N GLU A 30 -8.01 12.09 -17.14
CA GLU A 30 -7.67 12.65 -15.82
C GLU A 30 -8.78 12.85 -14.77
N VAL A 31 -9.70 11.89 -14.63
CA VAL A 31 -10.40 11.75 -13.33
C VAL A 31 -9.52 10.92 -12.41
N ALA A 32 -8.80 11.59 -11.49
CA ALA A 32 -8.03 10.90 -10.45
C ALA A 32 -8.93 9.95 -9.64
N GLU A 33 -8.40 8.81 -9.19
CA GLU A 33 -9.20 7.77 -8.48
C GLU A 33 -9.93 8.29 -7.23
N ASN A 34 -9.40 9.36 -6.63
CA ASN A 34 -9.96 10.04 -5.47
C ASN A 34 -10.94 11.18 -5.83
N LYS A 35 -11.32 11.32 -7.10
CA LYS A 35 -12.25 12.32 -7.59
C LYS A 35 -13.47 11.67 -8.24
N GLU A 36 -14.62 12.33 -8.12
CA GLU A 36 -15.85 11.95 -8.82
C GLU A 36 -16.34 13.10 -9.70
N VAL A 37 -16.95 12.76 -10.84
CA VAL A 37 -17.51 13.73 -11.78
C VAL A 37 -18.90 14.13 -11.32
N ILE A 38 -19.10 15.41 -11.02
CA ILE A 38 -20.41 15.96 -10.64
C ILE A 38 -21.04 16.82 -11.74
N GLY A 39 -20.29 17.13 -12.81
CA GLY A 39 -20.80 17.91 -13.93
C GLY A 39 -19.78 18.13 -15.03
N VAL A 40 -20.22 18.79 -16.10
CA VAL A 40 -19.39 19.22 -17.22
C VAL A 40 -19.58 20.72 -17.44
N ASP A 41 -18.49 21.47 -17.47
CA ASP A 41 -18.48 22.86 -17.91
C ASP A 41 -18.42 22.88 -19.44
N LEU A 42 -19.49 23.41 -20.06
CA LEU A 42 -19.65 23.47 -21.52
C LEU A 42 -18.89 24.64 -22.16
N GLU A 43 -18.48 25.65 -21.39
CA GLU A 43 -17.67 26.76 -21.90
C GLU A 43 -16.21 26.33 -22.06
N THR A 44 -15.70 25.57 -21.09
CA THR A 44 -14.31 25.10 -21.07
C THR A 44 -14.13 23.67 -21.57
N ASN A 45 -15.23 22.93 -21.80
CA ASN A 45 -15.25 21.50 -22.13
C ASN A 45 -14.49 20.63 -21.11
N LYS A 46 -14.58 20.97 -19.82
CA LYS A 46 -13.88 20.28 -18.72
C LYS A 46 -14.85 19.67 -17.69
N PHE A 47 -14.38 18.67 -16.95
CA PHE A 47 -15.14 18.12 -15.83
C PHE A 47 -15.11 19.01 -14.60
N ILE A 48 -16.25 19.06 -13.92
CA ILE A 48 -16.36 19.55 -12.56
C ILE A 48 -16.19 18.34 -11.65
N LEU A 49 -15.08 18.33 -10.90
CA LEU A 49 -14.68 17.23 -10.03
C LEU A 49 -14.84 17.59 -8.55
N THR A 50 -15.25 16.63 -7.74
CA THR A 50 -15.19 16.73 -6.27
C THR A 50 -14.40 15.56 -5.69
N ASP A 51 -13.98 15.67 -4.43
CA ASP A 51 -13.36 14.55 -3.71
C ASP A 51 -14.36 13.42 -3.54
N ARG A 52 -13.99 12.23 -4.03
CA ARG A 52 -14.74 11.01 -3.80
C ARG A 52 -14.63 10.68 -2.32
N LEU A 53 -15.76 10.68 -1.63
CA LEU A 53 -15.84 10.20 -0.26
C LEU A 53 -15.75 8.67 -0.27
N ALA A 54 -14.84 8.10 0.51
CA ALA A 54 -14.80 6.67 0.74
C ALA A 54 -16.15 6.20 1.31
N THR A 55 -16.71 5.17 0.70
CA THR A 55 -17.93 4.52 1.16
C THR A 55 -17.72 3.90 2.54
N ASN A 56 -18.82 3.64 3.26
CA ASN A 56 -18.72 2.97 4.56
C ASN A 56 -18.07 1.57 4.45
N GLU A 57 -18.31 0.87 3.34
CA GLU A 57 -17.71 -0.44 3.08
C GLU A 57 -16.19 -0.36 2.89
N GLU A 58 -15.71 0.61 2.10
CA GLU A 58 -14.27 0.85 1.90
C GLU A 58 -13.58 1.25 3.21
N LYS A 59 -14.23 2.08 4.04
CA LYS A 59 -13.71 2.45 5.37
C LYS A 59 -13.60 1.25 6.30
N GLU A 60 -14.60 0.37 6.34
CA GLU A 60 -14.57 -0.85 7.16
C GLU A 60 -13.56 -1.88 6.63
N GLN A 61 -13.33 -1.94 5.33
CA GLN A 61 -12.26 -2.75 4.77
C GLN A 61 -10.88 -2.21 5.18
N LEU A 62 -10.63 -0.91 5.02
CA LEU A 62 -9.37 -0.28 5.43
C LEU A 62 -9.10 -0.45 6.93
N LYS A 63 -10.14 -0.37 7.77
CA LYS A 63 -10.01 -0.61 9.21
C LYS A 63 -9.56 -2.04 9.52
N ARG A 64 -10.18 -3.04 8.87
CA ARG A 64 -9.79 -4.46 9.03
C ARG A 64 -8.36 -4.73 8.55
N GLU A 65 -7.98 -4.14 7.41
CA GLU A 65 -6.61 -4.25 6.89
C GLU A 65 -5.58 -3.62 7.83
N LEU A 66 -5.91 -2.46 8.40
CA LEU A 66 -5.05 -1.77 9.37
C LEU A 66 -4.89 -2.59 10.66
N GLU A 67 -6.00 -3.14 11.20
CA GLU A 67 -5.97 -4.02 12.36
C GLU A 67 -5.14 -5.28 12.12
N ALA A 68 -5.27 -5.91 10.94
CA ALA A 68 -4.49 -7.07 10.56
C ALA A 68 -2.98 -6.77 10.47
N LYS A 69 -2.61 -5.64 9.85
CA LYS A 69 -1.20 -5.21 9.75
C LYS A 69 -0.60 -4.88 11.12
N ASN A 70 -1.37 -4.26 12.02
CA ASN A 70 -0.92 -3.99 13.38
C ASN A 70 -0.65 -5.30 14.14
N LEU A 71 -1.52 -6.29 14.02
CA LEU A 71 -1.32 -7.60 14.66
C LEU A 71 -0.07 -8.32 14.10
N GLU A 72 0.17 -8.24 12.80
CA GLU A 72 1.38 -8.80 12.18
C GLU A 72 2.64 -8.10 12.69
N LEU A 73 2.59 -6.77 12.81
CA LEU A 73 3.71 -5.97 13.32
C LEU A 73 4.03 -6.31 14.78
N GLU A 74 3.01 -6.46 15.64
CA GLU A 74 3.20 -6.89 17.02
C GLU A 74 3.88 -8.26 17.13
N LYS A 75 3.48 -9.21 16.29
CA LYS A 75 4.11 -10.55 16.25
C LYS A 75 5.58 -10.46 15.85
N LYS A 76 5.89 -9.72 14.78
CA LYS A 76 7.28 -9.52 14.31
C LYS A 76 8.14 -8.83 15.37
N ASN A 77 7.60 -7.86 16.09
CA ASN A 77 8.32 -7.19 17.18
C ASN A 77 8.66 -8.15 18.32
N LYS A 78 7.71 -9.01 18.73
CA LYS A 78 7.96 -10.03 19.75
C LYS A 78 9.02 -11.05 19.31
N GLU A 79 8.97 -11.48 18.05
CA GLU A 79 9.99 -12.39 17.49
C GLU A 79 11.39 -11.75 17.46
N LEU A 80 11.48 -10.46 17.12
CA LEU A 80 12.73 -9.72 17.15
C LEU A 80 13.28 -9.57 18.57
N GLU A 81 12.42 -9.30 19.55
CA GLU A 81 12.82 -9.21 20.96
C GLU A 81 13.42 -10.53 21.46
N ILE A 82 12.78 -11.66 21.16
CA ILE A 82 13.29 -13.00 21.50
C ILE A 82 14.64 -13.27 20.81
N LYS A 83 14.77 -12.90 19.53
CA LYS A 83 16.04 -13.07 18.79
C LYS A 83 17.17 -12.24 19.40
N ASN A 84 16.89 -11.00 19.80
CA ASN A 84 17.88 -10.14 20.45
C ASN A 84 18.33 -10.72 21.79
N GLN A 85 17.40 -11.14 22.65
CA GLN A 85 17.74 -11.78 23.93
C GLN A 85 18.61 -13.03 23.73
N ASN A 86 18.30 -13.85 22.73
CA ASN A 86 19.10 -15.03 22.40
C ASN A 86 20.50 -14.67 21.90
N LEU A 87 20.64 -13.57 21.16
CA LEU A 87 21.92 -13.10 20.65
C LEU A 87 22.80 -12.55 21.78
N GLU A 88 22.23 -11.71 22.66
CA GLU A 88 22.91 -11.21 23.86
C GLU A 88 23.41 -12.35 24.76
N ASN A 89 22.57 -13.38 24.97
CA ASN A 89 22.97 -14.56 25.74
C ASN A 89 24.16 -15.30 25.11
N LYS A 90 24.16 -15.47 23.78
CA LYS A 90 25.26 -16.13 23.05
C LYS A 90 26.54 -15.30 23.11
N GLU A 91 26.45 -13.98 22.99
CA GLU A 91 27.60 -13.09 23.13
C GLU A 91 28.23 -13.19 24.52
N LEU A 92 27.39 -13.23 25.57
CA LEU A 92 27.85 -13.42 26.94
C LEU A 92 28.54 -14.77 27.16
N GLU A 93 27.99 -15.85 26.60
CA GLU A 93 28.62 -17.18 26.64
C GLU A 93 29.96 -17.20 25.91
N SER A 94 30.03 -16.57 24.74
CA SER A 94 31.26 -16.46 23.95
C SER A 94 32.36 -15.69 24.69
N LEU A 95 32.01 -14.59 25.37
CA LEU A 95 32.93 -13.83 26.21
C LEU A 95 33.50 -14.69 27.35
N LYS A 96 32.63 -15.40 28.09
CA LYS A 96 33.06 -16.30 29.18
C LYS A 96 33.99 -17.41 28.69
N LEU A 97 33.73 -17.97 27.51
CA LEU A 97 34.60 -18.98 26.90
C LEU A 97 35.95 -18.39 26.52
N THR A 98 35.96 -17.18 25.97
CA THR A 98 37.19 -16.46 25.60
C THR A 98 38.06 -16.21 26.83
N ASP A 99 37.47 -15.72 27.92
CA ASP A 99 38.19 -15.50 29.20
C ASP A 99 38.81 -16.81 29.72
N LYS A 100 38.06 -17.91 29.67
CA LYS A 100 38.54 -19.23 30.11
C LYS A 100 39.70 -19.75 29.24
N VAL A 101 39.65 -19.52 27.93
CA VAL A 101 40.74 -19.89 27.01
C VAL A 101 42.00 -19.07 27.31
N ILE A 102 41.87 -17.77 27.57
CA ILE A 102 42.99 -16.90 27.96
C ILE A 102 43.61 -17.42 29.27
N GLU A 103 42.80 -17.70 30.28
CA GLU A 103 43.27 -18.19 31.58
C GLU A 103 44.04 -19.51 31.46
N LEU A 104 43.51 -20.47 30.69
CA LEU A 104 44.17 -21.76 30.44
C LEU A 104 45.47 -21.59 29.65
N THR A 105 45.49 -20.70 28.67
CA THR A 105 46.68 -20.41 27.87
C THR A 105 47.78 -19.80 28.75
N ALA A 106 47.43 -18.85 29.61
CA ALA A 106 48.36 -18.25 30.56
C ALA A 106 48.93 -19.29 31.55
N LYS A 107 48.08 -20.16 32.12
CA LYS A 107 48.53 -21.25 33.00
C LYS A 107 49.49 -22.21 32.30
N ASN A 108 49.22 -22.56 31.04
CA ASN A 108 50.08 -23.46 30.28
C ASN A 108 51.45 -22.84 29.97
N LEU A 109 51.52 -21.54 29.71
CA LEU A 109 52.79 -20.82 29.47
C LEU A 109 53.66 -20.71 30.73
N ILE A 110 53.05 -20.63 31.92
CA ILE A 110 53.77 -20.58 33.20
C ILE A 110 54.32 -21.96 33.59
N ASN A 111 53.64 -23.03 33.19
CA ASN A 111 54.00 -24.41 33.53
C ASN A 111 54.94 -25.07 32.49
N GLN A 112 55.47 -24.32 31.52
CA GLN A 112 56.53 -24.73 30.58
C GLN A 112 57.90 -24.32 31.10
#